data_AF-A0A1I8MY77-F1
#
_entry.id   AF-A0A1I8MY77-F1
#
_cell.length_a   1.000
_cell.length_b   1.000
_cell.length_c   1.000
_cell.angle_alpha   90.00
_cell.angle_beta   90.00
_cell.angle_gamma   90.00
#
_symmetry.space_group_name_H-M   'P 1'
#
loop_
_entity.id
_entity.type
_entity.pdbx_description
1 polymer ?
#
loop_
_entity_poly.entity_id
_entity_poly.type
_entity_poly.pdbx_seq_one_letter_code
_entity_poly.pdbx_strand_id
1 'polypeptide(L)'
;MSKLKCKRPRLDIKQSSKDEKQGKNIFDLPTEILEKIIGYVNIWHHNRIRNTSKRFRDIDDLFVRHEFEKSLTKEIAIDPNSYASAILRSIRQATEVYVNSGFESVFCGCILPMLRNSYKNPFCPKVNLVSKFLIHFYNMVEDKIGDPMSQVSRILYTLTLMRFFKSFDRCFVISSVTLPLHWRVVIELEGPWLGMLWNSKQRTPGEFSRNHLLVILTEMLIANITGKAFKRVCECPSELYVFGNDTSIGKRIPRTSFTFTVHGSKKICTLFQSCLELDGQQFMWPTKWPKDQFTVNLDITCKEATKWGCSKLLHLEFSPFARLSQSEEDMQCETYDTHSILYENCP
;
A
#
# COMPACT_ATOMS: atom_id res chain seq x y z
N MET A 1 -20.88 16.51 -91.45
CA MET A 1 -19.79 16.36 -90.47
C MET A 1 -20.34 16.50 -89.07
N SER A 2 -20.44 15.36 -88.39
CA SER A 2 -21.00 15.14 -87.06
C SER A 2 -20.04 15.57 -85.96
N LYS A 3 -20.54 16.29 -84.95
CA LYS A 3 -19.87 16.42 -83.64
C LYS A 3 -20.74 15.71 -82.59
N LEU A 4 -20.36 14.47 -82.29
CA LEU A 4 -20.89 13.65 -81.21
C LEU A 4 -20.56 14.32 -79.86
N LYS A 5 -21.59 14.80 -79.16
CA LYS A 5 -21.52 15.18 -77.74
C LYS A 5 -21.50 13.89 -76.90
N CYS A 6 -20.36 13.61 -76.28
CA CYS A 6 -20.22 12.55 -75.27
C CYS A 6 -21.03 12.94 -74.02
N LYS A 7 -22.27 12.42 -73.90
CA LYS A 7 -23.04 12.43 -72.66
C LYS A 7 -22.49 11.35 -71.75
N ARG A 8 -21.83 11.73 -70.65
CA ARG A 8 -21.46 10.80 -69.58
C ARG A 8 -22.74 10.25 -68.93
N PRO A 9 -22.87 8.93 -68.69
CA PRO A 9 -24.01 8.38 -67.96
C PRO A 9 -23.94 8.87 -66.51
N ARG A 10 -25.03 9.47 -66.02
CA ARG A 10 -25.28 9.57 -64.57
C ARG A 10 -25.48 8.16 -64.06
N LEU A 11 -24.53 7.68 -63.25
CA LEU A 11 -24.72 6.50 -62.43
C LEU A 11 -25.81 6.84 -61.41
N ASP A 12 -27.03 6.35 -61.67
CA ASP A 12 -28.07 6.25 -60.67
C ASP A 12 -27.54 5.35 -59.55
N ILE A 13 -27.14 5.99 -58.45
CA ILE A 13 -26.90 5.32 -57.18
C ILE A 13 -28.28 4.80 -56.74
N LYS A 14 -28.59 3.58 -57.17
CA LYS A 14 -29.64 2.77 -56.54
C LYS A 14 -29.35 2.78 -55.05
N GLN A 15 -30.26 3.40 -54.29
CA GLN A 15 -30.37 3.25 -52.86
C GLN A 15 -30.51 1.75 -52.58
N SER A 16 -29.37 1.12 -52.32
CA SER A 16 -29.31 -0.23 -51.78
C SER A 16 -30.11 -0.22 -50.49
N SER A 17 -31.07 -1.12 -50.44
CA SER A 17 -31.90 -1.48 -49.30
C SER A 17 -31.16 -1.38 -47.97
N LYS A 18 -31.87 -0.81 -47.00
CA LYS A 18 -31.64 -0.89 -45.56
C LYS A 18 -31.43 -2.36 -45.13
N ASP A 19 -30.20 -2.83 -45.21
CA ASP A 19 -29.66 -3.72 -44.19
C ASP A 19 -28.71 -2.85 -43.38
N GLU A 20 -29.22 -2.28 -42.28
CA GLU A 20 -28.35 -1.85 -41.19
C GLU A 20 -27.58 -3.10 -40.78
N LYS A 21 -26.38 -3.29 -41.33
CA LYS A 21 -25.38 -4.19 -40.77
C LYS A 21 -25.18 -3.67 -39.36
N GLN A 22 -25.90 -4.26 -38.39
CA GLN A 22 -25.67 -4.08 -36.98
C GLN A 22 -24.19 -4.37 -36.78
N GLY A 23 -23.39 -3.31 -36.66
CA GLY A 23 -21.95 -3.43 -36.61
C GLY A 23 -21.63 -4.27 -35.41
N LYS A 24 -21.03 -5.45 -35.63
CA LYS A 24 -20.63 -6.34 -34.53
C LYS A 24 -19.76 -5.52 -33.58
N ASN A 25 -20.20 -5.38 -32.34
CA ASN A 25 -19.49 -4.58 -31.39
C ASN A 25 -18.47 -5.45 -30.66
N ILE A 26 -17.27 -4.92 -30.43
CA ILE A 26 -16.26 -5.60 -29.61
C ILE A 26 -16.80 -5.87 -28.19
N PHE A 27 -17.76 -5.07 -27.70
CA PHE A 27 -18.43 -5.29 -26.43
C PHE A 27 -19.26 -6.58 -26.35
N ASP A 28 -19.62 -7.16 -27.50
CA ASP A 28 -20.47 -8.37 -27.55
C ASP A 28 -19.64 -9.66 -27.38
N LEU A 29 -18.31 -9.54 -27.38
CA LEU A 29 -17.42 -10.69 -27.20
C LEU A 29 -17.42 -11.18 -25.74
N PRO A 30 -17.31 -12.50 -25.51
CA PRO A 30 -17.12 -13.06 -24.18
C PRO A 30 -15.87 -12.49 -23.48
N THR A 31 -15.92 -12.41 -22.15
CA THR A 31 -14.84 -11.85 -21.32
C THR A 31 -13.49 -12.52 -21.59
N GLU A 32 -13.48 -13.84 -21.76
CA GLU A 32 -12.28 -14.64 -21.98
C GLU A 32 -11.62 -14.32 -23.33
N ILE A 33 -12.42 -13.98 -24.33
CA ILE A 33 -11.92 -13.57 -25.66
C ILE A 33 -11.37 -12.16 -25.59
N LEU A 34 -12.05 -11.25 -24.88
CA LEU A 34 -11.59 -9.88 -24.70
C LEU A 34 -10.31 -9.80 -23.88
N GLU A 35 -10.17 -10.60 -22.82
CA GLU A 35 -8.93 -10.71 -22.05
C GLU A 35 -7.77 -11.14 -22.95
N LYS A 36 -7.97 -12.18 -23.78
CA LYS A 36 -6.95 -12.63 -24.74
C LYS A 36 -6.57 -11.55 -25.75
N ILE A 37 -7.55 -10.79 -26.27
CA ILE A 37 -7.29 -9.67 -27.19
C ILE A 37 -6.46 -8.59 -26.48
N ILE A 38 -6.84 -8.22 -25.26
CA ILE A 38 -6.10 -7.24 -24.44
C ILE A 38 -4.68 -7.74 -24.15
N GLY A 39 -4.49 -9.05 -23.96
CA GLY A 39 -3.16 -9.64 -23.74
C GLY A 39 -2.19 -9.53 -24.93
N TYR A 40 -2.69 -9.31 -26.15
CA TYR A 40 -1.85 -8.98 -27.31
C TYR A 40 -1.52 -7.49 -27.41
N VAL A 41 -2.17 -6.65 -26.62
CA VAL A 41 -1.90 -5.22 -26.61
C VAL A 41 -0.67 -4.94 -25.75
N ASN A 42 0.16 -4.02 -26.22
CA ASN A 42 1.33 -3.60 -25.47
C ASN A 42 0.92 -2.84 -24.18
N ILE A 43 1.59 -3.13 -23.06
CA ILE A 43 1.41 -2.51 -21.73
C ILE A 43 1.26 -0.98 -21.76
N TRP A 44 1.88 -0.29 -22.73
CA TRP A 44 1.76 1.16 -22.96
C TRP A 44 0.32 1.63 -23.25
N HIS A 45 -0.54 0.76 -23.79
CA HIS A 45 -1.90 1.12 -24.18
C HIS A 45 -2.97 0.73 -23.17
N HIS A 46 -2.65 -0.03 -22.11
CA HIS A 46 -3.62 -0.50 -21.12
C HIS A 46 -4.37 0.65 -20.43
N ASN A 47 -3.69 1.75 -20.03
CA ASN A 47 -4.39 2.94 -19.51
C ASN A 47 -5.43 3.52 -20.48
N ARG A 48 -5.22 3.43 -21.80
CA ARG A 48 -6.21 3.88 -22.80
C ARG A 48 -7.39 2.92 -22.82
N ILE A 49 -7.14 1.61 -22.80
CA ILE A 49 -8.17 0.55 -22.73
C ILE A 49 -9.07 0.76 -21.51
N ARG A 50 -8.48 0.94 -20.32
CA ARG A 50 -9.18 1.20 -19.05
C ARG A 50 -10.08 2.43 -19.06
N ASN A 51 -9.73 3.42 -19.88
CA ASN A 51 -10.46 4.68 -19.99
C ASN A 51 -11.59 4.63 -21.03
N THR A 52 -11.64 3.59 -21.87
CA THR A 52 -12.68 3.45 -22.91
C THR A 52 -14.06 3.17 -22.32
N SER A 53 -14.17 2.25 -21.36
CA SER A 53 -15.43 1.94 -20.68
C SER A 53 -15.18 1.18 -19.37
N LYS A 54 -16.21 1.10 -18.51
CA LYS A 54 -16.16 0.28 -17.30
C LYS A 54 -15.85 -1.18 -17.62
N ARG A 55 -16.52 -1.77 -18.62
CA ARG A 55 -16.29 -3.16 -19.03
C ARG A 55 -14.85 -3.40 -19.45
N PHE A 56 -14.26 -2.52 -20.26
CA PHE A 56 -12.85 -2.67 -20.66
C PHE A 56 -11.88 -2.51 -19.49
N ARG A 57 -12.20 -1.63 -18.52
CA ARG A 57 -11.43 -1.53 -17.28
C ARG A 57 -11.48 -2.83 -16.49
N ASP A 58 -12.66 -3.41 -16.32
CA ASP A 58 -12.83 -4.65 -15.55
C ASP A 58 -12.09 -5.83 -16.21
N ILE A 59 -12.07 -5.90 -17.55
CA ILE A 59 -11.33 -6.93 -18.29
C ILE A 59 -9.81 -6.68 -18.24
N ASP A 60 -9.38 -5.42 -18.34
CA ASP A 60 -7.97 -5.04 -18.16
C ASP A 60 -7.47 -5.34 -16.74
N ASP A 61 -8.28 -5.05 -15.72
CA ASP A 61 -8.02 -5.40 -14.33
C ASP A 61 -7.79 -6.91 -14.19
N LEU A 62 -8.69 -7.71 -14.77
CA LEU A 62 -8.59 -9.18 -14.76
C LEU A 62 -7.30 -9.65 -15.43
N PHE A 63 -6.96 -9.13 -16.60
CA PHE A 63 -5.71 -9.46 -17.30
C PHE A 63 -4.46 -9.08 -16.49
N VAL A 64 -4.39 -7.84 -15.99
CA VAL A 64 -3.22 -7.33 -15.24
C VAL A 64 -3.00 -8.16 -13.97
N ARG A 65 -4.09 -8.47 -13.24
CA ARG A 65 -4.04 -9.32 -12.06
C ARG A 65 -3.58 -10.74 -12.40
N HIS A 66 -4.12 -11.33 -13.46
CA HIS A 66 -3.75 -12.67 -13.91
C HIS A 66 -2.26 -12.75 -14.27
N GLU A 67 -1.74 -11.80 -15.06
CA GLU A 67 -0.31 -11.78 -15.42
C GLU A 67 0.61 -11.52 -14.22
N PHE A 68 0.15 -10.72 -13.24
CA PHE A 68 0.88 -10.55 -11.98
C PHE A 68 0.97 -11.86 -11.18
N GLU A 69 -0.14 -12.54 -10.94
CA GLU A 69 -0.17 -13.80 -10.17
C GLU A 69 0.56 -14.94 -10.89
N LYS A 70 0.46 -14.99 -12.22
CA LYS A 70 1.20 -15.93 -13.06
C LYS A 70 2.70 -15.69 -12.97
N SER A 71 3.14 -14.44 -13.04
CA SER A 71 4.55 -14.07 -12.88
C SER A 71 5.05 -14.39 -11.48
N LEU A 72 4.28 -14.06 -10.45
CA LEU A 72 4.59 -14.39 -9.06
C LEU A 72 4.79 -15.90 -8.87
N THR A 73 3.84 -16.70 -9.33
CA THR A 73 3.89 -18.18 -9.22
C THR A 73 5.11 -18.74 -9.95
N LYS A 74 5.38 -18.22 -11.15
CA LYS A 74 6.53 -18.63 -11.96
C LYS A 74 7.86 -18.32 -11.27
N GLU A 75 8.05 -17.09 -10.78
CA GLU A 75 9.32 -16.68 -10.16
C GLU A 75 9.55 -17.42 -8.83
N ILE A 76 8.49 -17.66 -8.04
CA ILE A 76 8.57 -18.50 -6.84
C ILE A 76 9.01 -19.93 -7.17
N ALA A 77 8.48 -20.52 -8.26
CA ALA A 77 8.81 -21.87 -8.67
C ALA A 77 10.24 -21.99 -9.21
N ILE A 78 10.80 -20.93 -9.81
CA ILE A 78 12.18 -20.90 -10.32
C ILE A 78 13.17 -20.78 -9.15
N ASP A 79 13.04 -19.73 -8.35
CA ASP A 79 13.86 -19.52 -7.16
C ASP A 79 13.10 -18.61 -6.17
N PRO A 80 12.62 -19.16 -5.03
CA PRO A 80 11.83 -18.42 -4.07
C PRO A 80 12.60 -17.27 -3.41
N ASN A 81 13.94 -17.31 -3.42
CA ASN A 81 14.83 -16.32 -2.83
C ASN A 81 15.41 -15.35 -3.88
N SER A 82 15.04 -15.52 -5.15
CA SER A 82 15.45 -14.59 -6.21
C SER A 82 14.92 -13.19 -5.94
N TYR A 83 15.62 -12.19 -6.49
CA TYR A 83 15.17 -10.79 -6.39
C TYR A 83 13.79 -10.57 -7.04
N ALA A 84 13.50 -11.24 -8.16
CA ALA A 84 12.20 -11.15 -8.83
C ALA A 84 11.06 -11.72 -7.94
N SER A 85 11.26 -12.94 -7.40
CA SER A 85 10.34 -13.53 -6.43
C SER A 85 10.12 -12.63 -5.22
N ALA A 86 11.21 -12.13 -4.62
CA ALA A 86 11.16 -11.25 -3.45
C ALA A 86 10.36 -9.97 -3.71
N ILE A 87 10.54 -9.32 -4.87
CA ILE A 87 9.81 -8.11 -5.25
C ILE A 87 8.31 -8.41 -5.41
N LEU A 88 7.94 -9.44 -6.17
CA LEU A 88 6.54 -9.75 -6.43
C LEU A 88 5.81 -10.19 -5.15
N ARG A 89 6.46 -11.03 -4.32
CA ARG A 89 5.95 -11.42 -3.00
C ARG A 89 5.73 -10.21 -2.10
N SER A 90 6.68 -9.26 -2.10
CA SER A 90 6.58 -8.07 -1.25
C SER A 90 5.52 -7.08 -1.76
N ILE A 91 5.37 -6.91 -3.08
CA ILE A 91 4.26 -6.15 -3.67
C ILE A 91 2.93 -6.77 -3.26
N ARG A 92 2.76 -8.09 -3.45
CA ARG A 92 1.55 -8.80 -3.05
C ARG A 92 1.26 -8.57 -1.57
N GLN A 93 2.26 -8.71 -0.70
CA GLN A 93 2.09 -8.51 0.74
C GLN A 93 1.64 -7.09 1.08
N ALA A 94 2.20 -6.08 0.40
CA ALA A 94 1.87 -4.69 0.59
C ALA A 94 0.43 -4.32 0.17
N THR A 95 -0.13 -5.05 -0.79
CA THR A 95 -1.40 -4.67 -1.45
C THR A 95 -2.55 -5.63 -1.23
N GLU A 96 -2.30 -6.89 -0.84
CA GLU A 96 -3.31 -7.96 -0.78
C GLU A 96 -4.52 -7.61 0.08
N VAL A 97 -4.31 -7.00 1.25
CA VAL A 97 -5.40 -6.55 2.13
C VAL A 97 -6.32 -5.57 1.41
N TYR A 98 -5.74 -4.59 0.73
CA TYR A 98 -6.50 -3.58 -0.01
C TYR A 98 -7.19 -4.17 -1.25
N VAL A 99 -6.50 -5.02 -2.01
CA VAL A 99 -7.06 -5.70 -3.19
C VAL A 99 -8.27 -6.54 -2.79
N ASN A 100 -8.16 -7.36 -1.75
CA ASN A 100 -9.26 -8.18 -1.23
C ASN A 100 -10.39 -7.35 -0.59
N SER A 101 -10.13 -6.07 -0.30
CA SER A 101 -11.12 -5.11 0.21
C SER A 101 -11.84 -4.34 -0.89
N GLY A 102 -11.61 -4.67 -2.16
CA GLY A 102 -12.27 -4.02 -3.31
C GLY A 102 -11.44 -2.93 -4.00
N PHE A 103 -10.16 -2.78 -3.66
CA PHE A 103 -9.26 -1.82 -4.32
C PHE A 103 -8.47 -2.44 -5.49
N GLU A 104 -8.92 -3.58 -6.04
CA GLU A 104 -8.28 -4.27 -7.17
C GLU A 104 -8.08 -3.37 -8.40
N SER A 105 -9.10 -2.61 -8.78
CA SER A 105 -8.99 -1.69 -9.92
C SER A 105 -7.99 -0.55 -9.66
N VAL A 106 -7.78 -0.15 -8.40
CA VAL A 106 -6.75 0.83 -8.05
C VAL A 106 -5.36 0.21 -8.19
N PHE A 107 -5.19 -1.01 -7.67
CA PHE A 107 -3.95 -1.77 -7.80
C PHE A 107 -3.55 -1.94 -9.27
N CYS A 108 -4.45 -2.45 -10.12
CA CYS A 108 -4.18 -2.67 -11.53
C CYS A 108 -3.89 -1.37 -12.27
N GLY A 109 -4.56 -0.26 -11.93
CA GLY A 109 -4.23 1.06 -12.49
C GLY A 109 -2.83 1.54 -12.09
N CYS A 110 -2.46 1.37 -10.81
CA CYS A 110 -1.20 1.87 -10.26
C CYS A 110 0.02 1.04 -10.69
N ILE A 111 -0.15 -0.28 -10.91
CA ILE A 111 0.97 -1.15 -11.27
C ILE A 111 1.42 -0.92 -12.72
N LEU A 112 0.54 -0.51 -13.62
CA LEU A 112 0.83 -0.32 -15.05
C LEU A 112 2.01 0.63 -15.33
N PRO A 113 2.10 1.84 -14.73
CA PRO A 113 3.29 2.69 -14.84
C PRO A 113 4.60 2.01 -14.43
N MET A 114 4.57 1.21 -13.36
CA MET A 114 5.76 0.49 -12.88
C MET A 114 6.20 -0.59 -13.90
N LEU A 115 5.24 -1.32 -14.46
CA LEU A 115 5.50 -2.34 -15.49
C LEU A 115 6.08 -1.71 -16.77
N ARG A 116 5.57 -0.56 -17.20
CA ARG A 116 6.08 0.21 -18.36
C ARG A 116 7.53 0.67 -18.18
N ASN A 117 7.84 1.20 -17.00
CA ASN A 117 9.20 1.66 -16.66
C ASN A 117 10.20 0.50 -16.56
N SER A 118 9.72 -0.74 -16.49
CA SER A 118 10.51 -1.96 -16.38
C SER A 118 10.47 -2.80 -17.67
N TYR A 119 10.39 -2.17 -18.85
CA TYR A 119 10.09 -2.84 -20.13
C TYR A 119 10.92 -4.09 -20.49
N LYS A 120 12.17 -4.21 -20.01
CA LYS A 120 13.01 -5.41 -20.25
C LYS A 120 12.59 -6.61 -19.39
N ASN A 121 12.09 -6.35 -18.18
CA ASN A 121 11.54 -7.36 -17.28
C ASN A 121 10.48 -6.69 -16.39
N PRO A 122 9.23 -6.57 -16.88
CA PRO A 122 8.17 -5.80 -16.21
C PRO A 122 7.94 -6.20 -14.76
N PHE A 123 8.09 -7.49 -14.47
CA PHE A 123 7.85 -8.11 -13.17
C PHE A 123 9.14 -8.29 -12.34
N CYS A 124 10.21 -7.59 -12.70
CA CYS A 124 11.42 -7.44 -11.88
C CYS A 124 11.84 -5.97 -11.76
N PRO A 125 10.96 -5.09 -11.25
CA PRO A 125 11.26 -3.67 -11.11
C PRO A 125 12.34 -3.42 -10.05
N LYS A 126 13.04 -2.29 -10.21
CA LYS A 126 13.95 -1.77 -9.17
C LYS A 126 13.13 -1.34 -7.93
N VAL A 127 13.69 -1.52 -6.74
CA VAL A 127 13.03 -1.16 -5.46
C VAL A 127 12.46 0.26 -5.46
N ASN A 128 13.16 1.24 -6.04
CA ASN A 128 12.67 2.62 -6.10
C ASN A 128 11.39 2.79 -6.93
N LEU A 129 11.18 1.97 -7.97
CA LEU A 129 9.93 1.94 -8.73
C LEU A 129 8.81 1.31 -7.91
N VAL A 130 9.12 0.28 -7.12
CA VAL A 130 8.17 -0.34 -6.18
C VAL A 130 7.74 0.66 -5.11
N SER A 131 8.67 1.39 -4.50
CA SER A 131 8.36 2.43 -3.51
C SER A 131 7.44 3.51 -4.09
N LYS A 132 7.73 4.00 -5.31
CA LYS A 132 6.87 4.97 -6.00
C LYS A 132 5.48 4.42 -6.30
N PHE A 133 5.40 3.17 -6.76
CA PHE A 133 4.15 2.47 -6.99
C PHE A 133 3.31 2.37 -5.71
N LEU A 134 3.92 1.93 -4.60
CA LEU A 134 3.21 1.76 -3.33
C LEU A 134 2.71 3.09 -2.77
N ILE A 135 3.54 4.13 -2.78
CA ILE A 135 3.11 5.48 -2.35
C ILE A 135 1.91 5.94 -3.19
N HIS A 136 1.99 5.81 -4.51
CA HIS A 136 0.88 6.19 -5.38
C HIS A 136 -0.37 5.35 -5.14
N PHE A 137 -0.22 4.03 -4.98
CA PHE A 137 -1.31 3.11 -4.68
C PHE A 137 -2.02 3.50 -3.38
N TYR A 138 -1.28 3.71 -2.29
CA TYR A 138 -1.90 4.07 -1.01
C TYR A 138 -2.56 5.45 -1.07
N ASN A 139 -1.97 6.44 -1.74
CA ASN A 139 -2.60 7.74 -1.92
C ASN A 139 -3.93 7.63 -2.68
N MET A 140 -3.97 6.85 -3.77
CA MET A 140 -5.20 6.62 -4.54
C MET A 140 -6.26 5.86 -3.75
N VAL A 141 -5.86 4.96 -2.85
CA VAL A 141 -6.77 4.26 -1.93
C VAL A 141 -7.36 5.26 -0.93
N GLU A 142 -6.52 6.06 -0.28
CA GLU A 142 -6.96 7.08 0.68
C GLU A 142 -7.90 8.10 0.02
N ASP A 143 -7.59 8.56 -1.19
CA ASP A 143 -8.47 9.46 -1.97
C ASP A 143 -9.85 8.84 -2.24
N LYS A 144 -9.91 7.53 -2.49
CA LYS A 144 -11.17 6.81 -2.70
C LYS A 144 -11.95 6.57 -1.41
N ILE A 145 -11.25 6.38 -0.30
CA ILE A 145 -11.87 6.26 1.02
C ILE A 145 -12.43 7.62 1.45
N GLY A 146 -11.79 8.72 1.06
CA GLY A 146 -12.23 10.09 1.28
C GLY A 146 -11.93 10.64 2.68
N ASP A 147 -11.67 9.77 3.66
CA ASP A 147 -11.27 10.12 5.02
C ASP A 147 -10.04 9.29 5.49
N PRO A 148 -8.85 9.91 5.63
CA PRO A 148 -7.64 9.26 6.14
C PRO A 148 -7.71 8.79 7.61
N MET A 149 -8.69 9.29 8.36
CA MET A 149 -8.98 8.86 9.73
C MET A 149 -10.09 7.81 9.78
N SER A 150 -10.63 7.44 8.61
CA SER A 150 -11.70 6.47 8.53
C SER A 150 -11.28 5.18 9.20
N GLN A 151 -12.26 4.57 9.84
CA GLN A 151 -12.06 3.27 10.46
C GLN A 151 -11.58 2.21 9.46
N VAL A 152 -12.06 2.29 8.21
CA VAL A 152 -11.67 1.38 7.15
C VAL A 152 -10.17 1.52 6.85
N SER A 153 -9.66 2.74 6.62
CA SER A 153 -8.22 2.96 6.39
C SER A 153 -7.38 2.37 7.53
N ARG A 154 -7.76 2.63 8.78
CA ARG A 154 -7.04 2.11 9.96
C ARG A 154 -7.07 0.59 10.07
N ILE A 155 -8.18 -0.07 9.74
CA ILE A 155 -8.27 -1.53 9.71
C ILE A 155 -7.36 -2.10 8.63
N LEU A 156 -7.45 -1.58 7.40
CA LEU A 156 -6.67 -2.07 6.26
C LEU A 156 -5.17 -1.92 6.52
N TYR A 157 -4.77 -0.77 7.04
CA TYR A 157 -3.40 -0.50 7.42
C TYR A 157 -2.89 -1.47 8.50
N THR A 158 -3.65 -1.63 9.59
CA THR A 158 -3.26 -2.50 10.72
C THR A 158 -3.15 -3.96 10.29
N LEU A 159 -4.09 -4.45 9.49
CA LEU A 159 -4.03 -5.81 8.93
C LEU A 159 -2.83 -5.98 8.01
N THR A 160 -2.53 -4.98 7.18
CA THR A 160 -1.36 -5.02 6.28
C THR A 160 -0.07 -5.10 7.08
N LEU A 161 0.06 -4.34 8.17
CA LEU A 161 1.20 -4.44 9.08
C LEU A 161 1.35 -5.85 9.68
N MET A 162 0.28 -6.41 10.23
CA MET A 162 0.32 -7.76 10.84
C MET A 162 0.71 -8.82 9.83
N ARG A 163 0.14 -8.74 8.62
CA ARG A 163 0.51 -9.61 7.51
C ARG A 163 1.98 -9.44 7.13
N PHE A 164 2.52 -8.22 7.09
CA PHE A 164 3.94 -7.98 6.82
C PHE A 164 4.84 -8.74 7.79
N PHE A 165 4.60 -8.61 9.10
CA PHE A 165 5.44 -9.27 10.10
C PHE A 165 5.47 -10.79 9.91
N LYS A 166 4.30 -11.39 9.66
CA LYS A 166 4.20 -12.83 9.39
C LYS A 166 4.97 -13.28 8.14
N SER A 167 5.26 -12.39 7.20
CA SER A 167 6.02 -12.72 5.97
C SER A 167 7.53 -12.74 6.15
N PHE A 168 8.07 -12.26 7.28
CA PHE A 168 9.49 -12.37 7.56
C PHE A 168 9.84 -13.77 8.08
N ASP A 169 10.85 -14.41 7.50
CA ASP A 169 11.21 -15.80 7.84
C ASP A 169 11.67 -15.96 9.30
N ARG A 170 12.18 -14.87 9.91
CA ARG A 170 12.62 -14.82 11.31
C ARG A 170 11.76 -13.88 12.15
N CYS A 171 10.45 -14.09 12.07
CA CYS A 171 9.44 -13.42 12.89
C CYS A 171 9.05 -14.30 14.08
N PHE A 172 9.11 -13.76 15.30
CA PHE A 172 8.74 -14.46 16.52
C PHE A 172 7.68 -13.69 17.29
N VAL A 173 6.60 -14.35 17.69
CA VAL A 173 5.66 -13.78 18.67
C VAL A 173 6.20 -14.08 20.06
N ILE A 174 6.69 -13.05 20.75
CA ILE A 174 7.32 -13.17 22.08
C ILE A 174 6.26 -13.26 23.18
N SER A 175 5.19 -12.51 23.05
CA SER A 175 4.06 -12.54 23.99
C SER A 175 2.78 -12.10 23.29
N SER A 176 1.66 -12.74 23.63
CA SER A 176 0.31 -12.33 23.21
C SER A 176 -0.59 -12.39 24.44
N VAL A 177 -1.19 -11.24 24.80
CA VAL A 177 -2.08 -11.11 25.96
C VAL A 177 -3.41 -10.58 25.45
N THR A 178 -4.48 -11.34 25.66
CA THR A 178 -5.83 -10.99 25.22
C THR A 178 -6.74 -10.80 26.42
N LEU A 179 -7.35 -9.62 26.51
CA LEU A 179 -8.41 -9.24 27.42
C LEU A 179 -9.65 -8.83 26.59
N PRO A 180 -10.87 -8.78 27.17
CA PRO A 180 -12.11 -8.59 26.41
C PRO A 180 -12.17 -7.38 25.47
N LEU A 181 -11.48 -6.29 25.81
CA LEU A 181 -11.42 -5.04 25.04
C LEU A 181 -10.00 -4.57 24.73
N HIS A 182 -9.02 -5.45 24.96
CA HIS A 182 -7.62 -5.10 24.87
C HIS A 182 -6.81 -6.30 24.41
N TRP A 183 -6.00 -6.11 23.38
CA TRP A 183 -5.07 -7.13 22.91
C TRP A 183 -3.70 -6.52 22.75
N ARG A 184 -2.71 -7.15 23.39
CA ARG A 184 -1.31 -6.73 23.32
C ARG A 184 -0.47 -7.87 22.78
N VAL A 185 0.28 -7.62 21.71
CA VAL A 185 1.21 -8.59 21.13
C VAL A 185 2.58 -7.97 20.92
N VAL A 186 3.63 -8.72 21.25
CA VAL A 186 5.02 -8.34 21.01
C VAL A 186 5.58 -9.26 19.96
N ILE A 187 5.96 -8.68 18.82
CA ILE A 187 6.55 -9.37 17.68
C ILE A 187 8.01 -8.97 17.60
N GLU A 188 8.92 -9.94 17.48
CA GLU A 188 10.34 -9.71 17.27
C GLU A 188 10.74 -10.15 15.86
N LEU A 189 11.38 -9.25 15.12
CA LEU A 189 12.05 -9.57 13.86
C LEU A 189 13.56 -9.67 14.10
N GLU A 190 14.19 -10.72 13.62
CA GLU A 190 15.64 -10.89 13.61
C GLU A 190 16.24 -10.56 12.23
N GLY A 191 17.12 -9.55 12.18
CA GLY A 191 17.76 -9.06 10.95
C GLY A 191 17.27 -7.68 10.55
N PRO A 192 15.97 -7.50 10.27
CA PRO A 192 15.39 -6.19 9.98
C PRO A 192 15.47 -5.24 11.18
N TRP A 193 15.82 -3.99 10.91
CA TRP A 193 15.81 -2.93 11.92
C TRP A 193 15.41 -1.57 11.37
N LEU A 194 14.80 -0.77 12.25
CA LEU A 194 14.24 0.54 11.94
C LEU A 194 14.45 1.48 13.12
N GLY A 195 14.78 2.73 12.82
CA GLY A 195 14.84 3.84 13.77
C GLY A 195 14.47 5.16 13.11
N MET A 196 14.09 6.12 13.94
CA MET A 196 13.81 7.51 13.53
C MET A 196 14.91 8.41 14.07
N LEU A 197 15.62 9.09 13.17
CA LEU A 197 16.69 10.04 13.51
C LEU A 197 16.15 11.41 13.87
N TRP A 198 15.11 11.84 13.17
CA TRP A 198 14.57 13.17 13.32
C TRP A 198 13.07 13.19 13.05
N ASN A 199 12.37 14.03 13.80
CA ASN A 199 10.98 14.38 13.59
C ASN A 199 10.85 15.90 13.78
N SER A 200 10.22 16.58 12.82
CA SER A 200 9.93 18.01 12.93
C SER A 200 8.98 18.26 14.10
N LYS A 201 9.40 19.06 15.09
CA LYS A 201 8.54 19.49 16.21
C LYS A 201 7.35 20.36 15.77
N GLN A 202 7.28 20.80 14.51
CA GLN A 202 6.35 21.82 14.02
C GLN A 202 5.10 21.28 13.31
N ARG A 203 4.86 19.96 13.30
CA ARG A 203 3.63 19.38 12.76
C ARG A 203 3.00 18.39 13.72
N THR A 204 1.67 18.38 13.69
CA THR A 204 0.83 17.47 14.47
C THR A 204 1.31 16.02 14.33
N PRO A 205 1.58 15.32 15.44
CA PRO A 205 1.88 13.89 15.42
C PRO A 205 0.67 13.15 14.84
N GLY A 206 0.71 12.83 13.55
CA GLY A 206 -0.46 12.33 12.82
C GLY A 206 -0.37 12.48 11.31
N GLU A 207 0.51 13.35 10.82
CA GLU A 207 0.97 13.37 9.41
C GLU A 207 2.16 12.42 9.14
N PHE A 208 2.43 11.48 10.05
CA PHE A 208 3.12 10.26 9.64
C PHE A 208 2.31 9.69 8.48
N SER A 209 2.81 9.77 7.26
CA SER A 209 2.17 9.06 6.15
C SER A 209 2.48 7.60 6.44
N ARG A 210 1.60 6.96 7.21
CA ARG A 210 1.55 5.54 7.62
C ARG A 210 2.06 4.62 6.51
N ASN A 211 1.75 4.99 5.27
CA ASN A 211 2.19 4.38 4.03
C ASN A 211 3.73 4.24 3.89
N HIS A 212 4.53 5.18 4.40
CA HIS A 212 5.99 5.09 4.40
C HIS A 212 6.50 3.94 5.27
N LEU A 213 5.84 3.62 6.38
CA LEU A 213 6.20 2.42 7.16
C LEU A 213 6.03 1.16 6.30
N LEU A 214 4.91 1.06 5.58
CA LEU A 214 4.64 -0.09 4.70
C LEU A 214 5.67 -0.16 3.56
N VAL A 215 6.08 0.97 3.00
CA VAL A 215 7.14 1.03 1.98
C VAL A 215 8.48 0.57 2.55
N ILE A 216 8.84 1.03 3.75
CA ILE A 216 10.06 0.63 4.45
C ILE A 216 10.03 -0.87 4.77
N LEU A 217 8.91 -1.39 5.29
CA LEU A 217 8.70 -2.82 5.55
C LEU A 217 8.79 -3.66 4.27
N THR A 218 8.25 -3.16 3.15
CA THR A 218 8.37 -3.81 1.83
C THR A 218 9.84 -3.97 1.45
N GLU A 219 10.64 -2.91 1.57
CA GLU A 219 12.06 -2.98 1.26
C GLU A 219 12.82 -3.94 2.18
N MET A 220 12.55 -3.89 3.48
CA MET A 220 13.13 -4.84 4.44
C MET A 220 12.74 -6.28 4.12
N LEU A 221 11.49 -6.52 3.70
CA LEU A 221 11.02 -7.86 3.32
C LEU A 221 11.72 -8.38 2.06
N ILE A 222 11.94 -7.53 1.04
CA ILE A 222 12.71 -7.87 -0.16
C ILE A 222 14.13 -8.32 0.23
N ALA A 223 14.77 -7.56 1.12
CA ALA A 223 16.12 -7.90 1.60
C ALA A 223 16.14 -9.17 2.44
N ASN A 224 15.14 -9.38 3.29
CA ASN A 224 15.00 -10.61 4.08
C ASN A 224 14.88 -11.85 3.17
N ILE A 225 13.96 -11.83 2.21
CA ILE A 225 13.75 -12.95 1.27
C ILE A 225 15.02 -13.23 0.44
N THR A 226 15.72 -12.18 0.00
CA THR A 226 16.95 -12.32 -0.79
C THR A 226 18.20 -12.63 0.04
N GLY A 227 18.10 -12.66 1.37
CA GLY A 227 19.26 -12.82 2.26
C GLY A 227 20.29 -11.69 2.15
N LYS A 228 19.90 -10.52 1.64
CA LYS A 228 20.82 -9.39 1.42
C LYS A 228 20.87 -8.46 2.62
N ALA A 229 22.08 -8.10 3.01
CA ALA A 229 22.30 -7.03 3.97
C ALA A 229 22.22 -5.67 3.27
N PHE A 230 21.58 -4.69 3.91
CA PHE A 230 21.57 -3.30 3.44
C PHE A 230 21.30 -2.33 4.58
N LYS A 231 21.62 -1.06 4.34
CA LYS A 231 21.30 0.05 5.23
C LYS A 231 20.87 1.23 4.37
N ARG A 232 19.81 1.92 4.76
CA ARG A 232 19.25 3.03 3.99
C ARG A 232 18.70 4.10 4.93
N VAL A 233 18.72 5.33 4.43
CA VAL A 233 18.01 6.48 5.00
C VAL A 233 16.81 6.77 4.11
N CYS A 234 15.62 6.89 4.68
CA CYS A 234 14.43 7.38 3.99
C CYS A 234 14.08 8.75 4.54
N GLU A 235 14.06 9.74 3.64
CA GLU A 235 13.57 11.07 3.92
C GLU A 235 12.07 11.11 3.63
N CYS A 236 11.28 11.35 4.68
CA CYS A 236 9.85 11.64 4.61
C CYS A 236 9.66 13.15 4.84
N PRO A 237 8.54 13.74 4.40
CA PRO A 237 8.34 15.20 4.46
C PRO A 237 8.58 15.85 5.84
N SER A 238 8.42 15.11 6.95
CA SER A 238 8.59 15.60 8.32
C SER A 238 9.52 14.75 9.18
N GLU A 239 10.04 13.64 8.65
CA GLU A 239 10.75 12.63 9.43
C GLU A 239 11.90 12.02 8.62
N LEU A 240 12.93 11.58 9.33
CA LEU A 240 14.06 10.92 8.72
C LEU A 240 14.26 9.55 9.38
N TYR A 241 14.07 8.49 8.61
CA TYR A 241 14.19 7.11 9.07
C TYR A 241 15.50 6.50 8.63
N VAL A 242 16.07 5.67 9.49
CA VAL A 242 17.18 4.78 9.14
C VAL A 242 16.74 3.36 9.38
N PHE A 243 16.94 2.52 8.38
CA PHE A 243 16.52 1.14 8.44
C PHE A 243 17.47 0.27 7.63
N GLY A 244 17.37 -1.03 7.86
CA GLY A 244 18.21 -1.98 7.18
C GLY A 244 17.81 -3.41 7.46
N ASN A 245 18.57 -4.31 6.89
CA ASN A 245 18.52 -5.73 7.16
C ASN A 245 19.95 -6.22 7.32
N ASP A 246 20.24 -6.94 8.40
CA ASP A 246 21.55 -7.54 8.63
C ASP A 246 21.44 -9.07 8.59
N THR A 247 22.29 -9.71 7.79
CA THR A 247 22.27 -11.17 7.56
C THR A 247 23.51 -11.90 8.07
N SER A 248 24.32 -11.24 8.91
CA SER A 248 25.63 -11.75 9.32
C SER A 248 25.53 -13.05 10.12
N ILE A 249 26.28 -14.07 9.69
CA ILE A 249 26.38 -15.39 10.34
C ILE A 249 27.30 -15.35 11.59
N GLY A 250 28.14 -14.31 11.76
CA GLY A 250 29.16 -14.24 12.81
C GLY A 250 29.05 -13.12 13.85
N LYS A 251 28.15 -12.14 13.69
CA LYS A 251 27.87 -11.10 14.71
C LYS A 251 26.44 -11.28 15.23
N ARG A 252 26.17 -10.80 16.45
CA ARG A 252 24.81 -10.76 17.01
C ARG A 252 23.90 -10.00 16.05
N ILE A 253 23.01 -10.72 15.39
CA ILE A 253 22.03 -10.17 14.46
C ILE A 253 21.10 -9.23 15.24
N PRO A 254 20.82 -8.01 14.74
CA PRO A 254 19.94 -7.09 15.42
C PRO A 254 18.52 -7.67 15.51
N ARG A 255 17.86 -7.36 16.63
CA ARG A 255 16.48 -7.72 16.90
C ARG A 255 15.68 -6.46 17.08
N THR A 256 14.54 -6.39 16.40
CA THR A 256 13.61 -5.27 16.47
C THR A 256 12.29 -5.77 16.99
N SER A 257 11.85 -5.20 18.11
CA SER A 257 10.58 -5.58 18.74
C SER A 257 9.51 -4.55 18.38
N PHE A 258 8.39 -5.06 17.87
CA PHE A 258 7.16 -4.35 17.53
C PHE A 258 6.09 -4.74 18.53
N THR A 259 5.72 -3.83 19.42
CA THR A 259 4.65 -4.05 20.40
C THR A 259 3.38 -3.39 19.90
N PHE A 260 2.40 -4.19 19.54
CA PHE A 260 1.05 -3.75 19.23
C PHE A 260 0.22 -3.74 20.50
N THR A 261 -0.45 -2.64 20.74
CA THR A 261 -1.46 -2.50 21.80
C THR A 261 -2.76 -2.04 21.16
N VAL A 262 -3.74 -2.93 21.08
CA VAL A 262 -5.05 -2.68 20.49
C VAL A 262 -6.07 -2.51 21.61
N HIS A 263 -6.83 -1.42 21.57
CA HIS A 263 -8.02 -1.24 22.39
C HIS A 263 -9.24 -1.15 21.49
N GLY A 264 -10.22 -2.01 21.69
CA GLY A 264 -11.41 -2.06 20.83
C GLY A 264 -12.33 -3.21 21.18
N SER A 265 -13.40 -3.39 20.40
CA SER A 265 -14.33 -4.49 20.63
C SER A 265 -13.64 -5.85 20.52
N LYS A 266 -14.23 -6.88 21.15
CA LYS A 266 -13.77 -8.27 20.99
C LYS A 266 -13.67 -8.67 19.51
N LYS A 267 -14.59 -8.19 18.66
CA LYS A 267 -14.58 -8.46 17.21
C LYS A 267 -13.32 -7.90 16.54
N ILE A 268 -12.93 -6.67 16.87
CA ILE A 268 -11.70 -6.04 16.36
C ILE A 268 -10.46 -6.81 16.84
N CYS A 269 -10.39 -7.10 18.14
CA CYS A 269 -9.25 -7.81 18.71
C CYS A 269 -9.09 -9.20 18.07
N THR A 270 -10.18 -9.97 17.94
CA THR A 270 -10.16 -11.29 17.30
C THR A 270 -9.83 -11.22 15.82
N LEU A 271 -10.28 -10.19 15.08
CA LEU A 271 -9.91 -9.98 13.68
C LEU A 271 -8.38 -9.81 13.52
N PHE A 272 -7.77 -8.96 14.32
CA PHE A 272 -6.33 -8.71 14.25
C PHE A 272 -5.52 -9.91 14.75
N GLN A 273 -5.94 -10.53 15.85
CA GLN A 273 -5.31 -11.72 16.38
C GLN A 273 -5.33 -12.86 15.35
N SER A 274 -6.50 -13.17 14.77
CA SER A 274 -6.62 -14.21 13.74
C SER A 274 -5.80 -13.91 12.49
N CYS A 275 -5.62 -12.64 12.11
CA CYS A 275 -4.78 -12.25 10.99
C CYS A 275 -3.30 -12.58 11.22
N LEU A 276 -2.84 -12.46 12.46
CA LEU A 276 -1.45 -12.76 12.85
C LEU A 276 -1.24 -14.27 13.10
N GLU A 277 -2.21 -14.94 13.73
CA GLU A 277 -2.06 -16.33 14.15
C GLU A 277 -2.39 -17.34 13.03
N LEU A 278 -3.47 -17.13 12.27
CA LEU A 278 -3.89 -18.07 11.23
C LEU A 278 -3.08 -17.91 9.95
N ASP A 279 -2.85 -19.01 9.23
CA ASP A 279 -2.20 -18.96 7.93
C ASP A 279 -3.06 -18.26 6.88
N GLY A 280 -2.42 -17.68 5.86
CA GLY A 280 -3.10 -16.83 4.88
C GLY A 280 -4.26 -17.49 4.15
N GLN A 281 -4.27 -18.83 4.04
CA GLN A 281 -5.36 -19.62 3.46
C GLN A 281 -6.52 -19.89 4.44
N GLN A 282 -6.26 -19.82 5.74
CA GLN A 282 -7.23 -20.04 6.81
C GLN A 282 -7.86 -18.74 7.32
N PHE A 283 -7.21 -17.60 7.06
CA PHE A 283 -7.75 -16.30 7.40
C PHE A 283 -8.99 -15.99 6.55
N MET A 284 -10.15 -15.90 7.22
CA MET A 284 -11.41 -15.58 6.58
C MET A 284 -11.58 -14.06 6.47
N TRP A 285 -11.63 -13.56 5.24
CA TRP A 285 -11.88 -12.14 4.99
C TRP A 285 -13.28 -11.74 5.45
N PRO A 286 -13.44 -10.65 6.22
CA PRO A 286 -14.75 -10.17 6.62
C PRO A 286 -15.59 -9.80 5.39
N THR A 287 -16.81 -10.32 5.30
CA THR A 287 -17.77 -9.88 4.27
C THR A 287 -18.25 -8.45 4.51
N LYS A 288 -18.19 -7.99 5.76
CA LYS A 288 -18.42 -6.60 6.16
C LYS A 288 -17.34 -6.20 7.17
N TRP A 289 -16.67 -5.08 6.92
CA TRP A 289 -15.69 -4.53 7.84
C TRP A 289 -16.35 -4.11 9.16
N PRO A 290 -15.73 -4.42 10.32
CA PRO A 290 -16.25 -4.00 11.61
C PRO A 290 -16.29 -2.46 11.69
N LYS A 291 -17.32 -1.94 12.37
CA LYS A 291 -17.57 -0.50 12.57
C LYS A 291 -17.37 -0.06 14.03
N ASP A 292 -16.88 -0.97 14.87
CA ASP A 292 -16.62 -0.67 16.29
C ASP A 292 -15.37 0.20 16.40
N GLN A 293 -15.43 1.33 17.10
CA GLN A 293 -14.24 2.16 17.30
C GLN A 293 -13.13 1.38 18.01
N PHE A 294 -11.89 1.69 17.63
CA PHE A 294 -10.69 1.10 18.22
C PHE A 294 -9.52 2.06 18.10
N THR A 295 -8.48 1.82 18.90
CA THR A 295 -7.16 2.45 18.82
C THR A 295 -6.09 1.38 18.75
N VAL A 296 -5.00 1.69 18.06
CA VAL A 296 -3.83 0.80 17.98
C VAL A 296 -2.60 1.64 18.23
N ASN A 297 -1.81 1.25 19.23
CA ASN A 297 -0.50 1.80 19.48
C ASN A 297 0.56 0.79 19.01
N LEU A 298 1.57 1.29 18.32
CA LEU A 298 2.71 0.52 17.85
C LEU A 298 3.99 1.12 18.41
N ASP A 299 4.63 0.38 19.30
CA ASP A 299 5.94 0.72 19.84
C ASP A 299 7.01 -0.11 19.13
N ILE A 300 7.98 0.57 18.52
CA ILE A 300 9.10 -0.02 17.82
C ILE A 300 10.36 0.25 18.64
N THR A 301 11.03 -0.83 19.04
CA THR A 301 12.26 -0.76 19.83
C THR A 301 13.38 -1.51 19.13
N CYS A 302 14.51 -0.83 18.94
CA CYS A 302 15.69 -1.43 18.31
C CYS A 302 16.98 -0.86 18.91
N LYS A 303 17.87 -1.74 19.38
CA LYS A 303 19.20 -1.34 19.87
C LYS A 303 20.18 -0.99 18.74
N GLU A 304 19.96 -1.51 17.53
CA GLU A 304 20.83 -1.18 16.39
C GLU A 304 20.59 0.26 15.94
N ALA A 305 19.32 0.68 15.92
CA ALA A 305 18.93 2.05 15.59
C ALA A 305 19.61 3.09 16.51
N THR A 306 19.78 2.82 17.80
CA THR A 306 20.42 3.78 18.72
C THR A 306 21.88 4.06 18.38
N LYS A 307 22.58 3.14 17.70
CA LYS A 307 23.95 3.37 17.22
C LYS A 307 24.03 4.45 16.13
N TRP A 308 22.90 4.75 15.50
CA TRP A 308 22.78 5.81 14.50
C TRP A 308 22.36 7.16 15.11
N GLY A 309 22.14 7.23 16.42
CA GLY A 309 21.61 8.42 17.09
C GLY A 309 20.07 8.47 17.12
N CYS A 310 19.38 7.41 16.72
CA CYS A 310 17.93 7.32 16.83
C CYS A 310 17.48 7.19 18.29
N SER A 311 16.26 7.63 18.59
CA SER A 311 15.58 7.25 19.84
C SER A 311 15.50 5.73 19.99
N LYS A 312 15.62 5.24 21.22
CA LYS A 312 15.46 3.81 21.55
C LYS A 312 14.05 3.30 21.28
N LEU A 313 13.06 4.18 21.37
CA LEU A 313 11.64 3.90 21.20
C LEU A 313 11.07 4.84 20.15
N LEU A 314 10.39 4.25 19.16
CA LEU A 314 9.54 4.94 18.21
C LEU A 314 8.09 4.53 18.49
N HIS A 315 7.27 5.50 18.87
CA HIS A 315 5.85 5.30 19.17
C HIS A 315 4.99 5.81 18.02
N LEU A 316 4.02 5.00 17.58
CA LEU A 316 3.05 5.35 16.55
C LEU A 316 1.64 5.04 17.05
N GLU A 317 0.73 6.02 17.00
CA GLU A 317 -0.67 5.85 17.39
C GLU A 317 -1.61 5.90 16.16
N PHE A 318 -2.53 4.94 16.08
CA PHE A 318 -3.56 4.82 15.05
C PHE A 318 -4.96 4.94 15.69
N SER A 319 -5.34 6.17 16.06
CA SER A 319 -6.57 6.48 16.82
C SER A 319 -7.48 7.47 16.06
N PRO A 320 -8.82 7.45 16.27
CA PRO A 320 -9.66 8.52 15.75
C PRO A 320 -9.40 9.84 16.49
N PHE A 321 -8.82 9.76 17.70
CA PHE A 321 -8.55 10.90 18.58
C PHE A 321 -7.11 11.40 18.51
N ALA A 322 -6.25 10.83 17.67
CA ALA A 322 -4.86 11.28 17.52
C ALA A 322 -4.73 12.78 17.12
N ARG A 323 -5.84 13.42 16.71
CA ARG A 323 -5.93 14.88 16.49
C ARG A 323 -6.65 15.65 17.61
N LEU A 324 -7.47 15.00 18.44
CA LEU A 324 -8.35 15.63 19.43
C LEU A 324 -7.71 15.74 20.81
N SER A 325 -6.78 14.85 21.17
CA SER A 325 -6.11 14.88 22.48
C SER A 325 -5.14 16.04 22.69
N GLN A 326 -4.88 16.87 21.67
CA GLN A 326 -3.97 18.03 21.80
C GLN A 326 -4.67 19.39 21.73
N SER A 327 -5.96 19.46 21.35
CA SER A 327 -6.71 20.73 21.45
C SER A 327 -7.09 21.10 22.89
N GLU A 328 -7.05 20.16 23.83
CA GLU A 328 -7.36 20.41 25.25
C GLU A 328 -6.12 20.69 26.10
N GLU A 329 -4.94 20.14 25.75
CA GLU A 329 -3.68 20.42 26.48
C GLU A 329 -3.10 21.80 26.11
N ASP A 330 -3.29 22.27 24.88
CA ASP A 330 -2.87 23.62 24.46
C ASP A 330 -3.81 24.74 24.98
N MET A 331 -4.94 24.40 25.59
CA MET A 331 -5.90 25.35 26.17
C MET A 331 -5.72 25.57 27.68
N GLN A 332 -4.76 24.89 28.32
CA GLN A 332 -4.51 25.01 29.77
C GLN A 332 -3.18 25.70 30.13
N CYS A 333 -2.47 26.29 29.16
CA CYS A 333 -1.24 27.07 29.42
C CYS A 333 -1.34 28.58 29.10
N GLU A 334 -2.53 29.12 28.83
CA GLU A 334 -2.73 30.57 28.68
C GLU A 334 -3.88 31.08 29.57
N THR A 335 -3.60 31.17 30.87
CA THR A 335 -4.25 32.03 31.89
C THR A 335 -3.53 31.63 33.18
N TYR A 336 -2.61 32.41 33.75
CA TYR A 336 -2.79 33.71 34.39
C TYR A 336 -1.45 34.47 34.47
N ASP A 337 -1.57 35.77 34.81
CA ASP A 337 -0.53 36.74 35.19
C ASP A 337 0.07 37.64 34.11
N THR A 338 -0.77 38.54 33.59
CA THR A 338 -0.34 39.93 33.30
C THR A 338 -1.19 40.89 34.14
N HIS A 339 -0.68 41.27 35.32
CA HIS A 339 -1.17 42.46 36.01
C HIS A 339 -0.52 43.70 35.38
N SER A 340 -1.35 44.41 34.61
CA SER A 340 -1.51 45.86 34.50
C SER A 340 -0.31 46.80 34.80
N ILE A 341 0.25 47.34 33.72
CA ILE A 341 0.33 48.78 33.34
C ILE A 341 0.12 49.80 34.49
N LEU A 342 1.07 50.73 34.69
CA LEU A 342 0.90 52.17 34.42
C LEU A 342 2.16 52.99 34.76
N TYR A 343 2.64 53.71 33.73
CA TYR A 343 3.50 54.89 33.83
C TYR A 343 2.67 56.07 34.35
N GLU A 344 3.18 56.82 35.33
CA GLU A 344 2.86 58.24 35.52
C GLU A 344 4.09 59.00 36.06
N ASN A 345 4.65 59.82 35.15
CA ASN A 345 5.27 61.15 35.32
C ASN A 345 6.30 61.45 36.44
N CYS A 346 7.50 61.86 35.98
CA CYS A 346 8.46 62.76 36.68
C CYS A 346 7.81 64.11 37.05
N PRO A 347 8.35 64.81 38.07
CA PRO A 347 9.55 65.65 37.88
C PRO A 347 10.86 65.06 38.40
#